data_AF-A0A8H5VXZ2-F1
#
_entry.id   AF-A0A8H5VXZ2-F1
#
_cell.length_a   1.000
_cell.length_b   1.000
_cell.length_c   1.000
_cell.angle_alpha   90.00
_cell.angle_beta   90.00
_cell.angle_gamma   90.00
#
_symmetry.space_group_name_H-M   'P 1'
#
loop_
_entity.id
_entity.type
_entity.pdbx_description
1 polymer ?
#
loop_
_entity_poly.entity_id
_entity_poly.type
_entity_poly.pdbx_seq_one_letter_code
_entity_poly.pdbx_strand_id
1 'polypeptide(L)'
;MDSNHSPPSSSLPSDPPPPYSDISQPATSATGTVANSYPVAKPFVQECADSSQVALPKTLIAHYHLSYRNFHLGDGSNKKIFAASVYAGLTGSGVNRLCMLIHNGPSAKDKVLAAAGEPYKSDDTALTFKSLINLSPVSNQENVVKAGDLTVAMEDMSARLLEDDRTVTFPFSILTERISKADTKGKREETNGGFHLAHFEWRMTAKVEILDKNYAHEYKLFRLQPPSAIGSSVASDKAVAITSFKRLVSLTKSFKMVFVDVEAQYGPAERWRLMALITALRIWQHEQTSFYSSNAMVETTGKCV
;
A
#
# COMPACT_ATOMS: atom_id res chain seq x y z
N MET A 1 27.16 -69.38 -4.46
CA MET A 1 28.29 -69.18 -3.54
C MET A 1 29.24 -68.20 -4.20
N ASP A 2 29.23 -66.99 -3.65
CA ASP A 2 30.28 -65.98 -3.54
C ASP A 2 31.50 -66.01 -4.47
N SER A 3 31.85 -64.80 -4.93
CA SER A 3 33.16 -64.16 -4.76
C SER A 3 33.83 -63.65 -6.04
N ASN A 4 34.01 -62.32 -6.03
CA ASN A 4 35.29 -61.62 -6.20
C ASN A 4 35.80 -61.16 -7.58
N HIS A 5 35.88 -59.82 -7.65
CA HIS A 5 37.05 -58.97 -7.89
C HIS A 5 37.60 -58.71 -9.32
N SER A 6 37.40 -57.44 -9.70
CA SER A 6 38.38 -56.47 -10.23
C SER A 6 38.74 -56.48 -11.72
N PRO A 7 38.67 -55.30 -12.39
CA PRO A 7 39.59 -54.89 -13.43
C PRO A 7 40.62 -53.85 -12.93
N PRO A 8 41.72 -53.62 -13.67
CA PRO A 8 42.98 -53.12 -13.12
C PRO A 8 43.09 -51.59 -13.02
N SER A 9 43.91 -51.16 -12.06
CA SER A 9 44.47 -49.83 -11.92
C SER A 9 45.25 -49.39 -13.16
N SER A 10 44.93 -48.21 -13.69
CA SER A 10 45.85 -47.41 -14.49
C SER A 10 46.06 -46.06 -13.79
N SER A 11 47.19 -45.97 -13.10
CA SER A 11 47.79 -44.78 -12.51
C SER A 11 48.24 -43.79 -13.59
N LEU A 12 47.87 -42.51 -13.48
CA LEU A 12 48.62 -41.38 -14.04
C LEU A 12 48.53 -40.17 -13.09
N PRO A 13 49.57 -39.32 -13.06
CA PRO A 13 50.01 -38.57 -11.89
C PRO A 13 49.29 -37.23 -11.65
N SER A 14 49.32 -36.82 -10.39
CA SER A 14 48.92 -35.51 -9.87
C SER A 14 49.94 -34.44 -10.24
N ASP A 15 49.61 -33.60 -11.22
CA ASP A 15 50.32 -32.33 -11.44
C ASP A 15 49.66 -31.22 -10.60
N PRO A 16 50.42 -30.45 -9.80
CA PRO A 16 49.90 -29.30 -9.08
C PRO A 16 49.61 -28.14 -10.04
N PRO A 17 48.63 -27.27 -9.73
CA PRO A 17 48.33 -26.10 -10.56
C PRO A 17 49.51 -25.10 -10.57
N PRO A 18 49.69 -24.34 -11.67
CA PRO A 18 50.78 -23.39 -11.81
C PRO A 18 50.66 -22.21 -10.82
N PRO A 19 51.79 -21.53 -10.50
CA PRO A 19 51.82 -20.50 -9.47
C PRO A 19 51.10 -19.24 -9.94
N TYR A 20 50.31 -18.63 -9.05
CA TYR A 20 49.73 -17.30 -9.27
C TYR A 20 50.84 -16.27 -9.43
N SER A 21 50.83 -15.56 -10.55
CA SER A 21 51.58 -14.31 -10.72
C SER A 21 50.57 -13.17 -10.80
N ASP A 22 50.64 -12.25 -9.83
CA ASP A 22 50.00 -10.94 -9.91
C ASP A 22 50.67 -10.09 -10.99
N ILE A 23 49.88 -9.32 -11.74
CA ILE A 23 50.06 -7.88 -12.05
C ILE A 23 49.26 -7.46 -13.31
N SER A 24 48.25 -6.63 -13.05
CA SER A 24 47.88 -5.36 -13.72
C SER A 24 47.75 -5.25 -15.25
N GLN A 25 46.48 -5.12 -15.71
CA GLN A 25 45.87 -4.17 -16.71
C GLN A 25 46.56 -3.88 -18.07
N PRO A 26 45.84 -3.30 -19.07
CA PRO A 26 44.44 -3.45 -19.49
C PRO A 26 44.28 -3.56 -21.04
N ALA A 27 43.27 -4.29 -21.56
CA ALA A 27 42.64 -3.96 -22.86
C ALA A 27 41.36 -4.79 -23.11
N THR A 28 40.25 -4.07 -23.23
CA THR A 28 39.21 -4.20 -24.26
C THR A 28 38.77 -5.59 -24.73
N SER A 29 37.55 -5.99 -24.37
CA SER A 29 36.49 -6.36 -25.34
C SER A 29 35.18 -6.68 -24.63
N ALA A 30 34.08 -6.26 -25.27
CA ALA A 30 32.72 -6.26 -24.78
C ALA A 30 32.16 -7.67 -24.48
N THR A 31 31.27 -7.74 -23.49
CA THR A 31 30.15 -8.68 -23.52
C THR A 31 28.96 -8.03 -22.82
N GLY A 32 27.84 -7.99 -23.53
CA GLY A 32 26.64 -7.25 -23.16
C GLY A 32 26.13 -7.63 -21.78
N THR A 33 26.03 -6.64 -20.90
CA THR A 33 25.11 -6.71 -19.77
C THR A 33 23.75 -6.29 -20.29
N VAL A 34 22.87 -7.25 -20.57
CA VAL A 34 21.43 -6.98 -20.60
C VAL A 34 21.05 -6.67 -19.15
N ALA A 35 21.19 -5.40 -18.77
CA ALA A 35 20.56 -4.90 -17.57
C ALA A 35 19.05 -5.01 -17.81
N ASN A 36 18.42 -6.00 -17.19
CA ASN A 36 16.97 -5.99 -16.97
C ASN A 36 16.68 -4.76 -16.10
N SER A 37 16.55 -3.61 -16.75
CA SER A 37 16.10 -2.37 -16.11
C SER A 37 14.62 -2.55 -15.84
N TYR A 38 14.29 -2.95 -14.61
CA TYR A 38 12.92 -2.79 -14.14
C TYR A 38 12.54 -1.31 -14.31
N PRO A 39 11.38 -0.99 -14.90
CA PRO A 39 10.97 0.39 -15.08
C PRO A 39 10.91 1.07 -13.70
N VAL A 40 11.52 2.24 -13.57
CA VAL A 40 11.40 3.03 -12.33
C VAL A 40 9.95 3.50 -12.19
N ALA A 41 9.32 3.21 -11.06
CA ALA A 41 7.96 3.64 -10.79
C ALA A 41 7.85 5.17 -10.83
N LYS A 42 6.87 5.69 -11.58
CA LYS A 42 6.58 7.12 -11.69
C LYS A 42 5.47 7.53 -10.72
N PRO A 43 5.49 8.75 -10.16
CA PRO A 43 4.40 9.26 -9.34
C PRO A 43 3.13 9.45 -10.19
N PHE A 44 1.98 9.30 -9.56
CA PHE A 44 0.64 9.52 -10.15
C PHE A 44 0.29 11.00 -10.26
N VAL A 45 0.88 11.82 -9.41
CA VAL A 45 0.68 13.28 -9.34
C VAL A 45 2.03 13.98 -9.25
N GLN A 46 2.09 15.23 -9.71
CA GLN A 46 3.32 16.03 -9.63
C GLN A 46 3.57 16.56 -8.21
N GLU A 47 2.50 16.79 -7.44
CA GLU A 47 2.55 17.24 -6.06
C GLU A 47 1.30 16.79 -5.30
N CYS A 48 1.43 16.72 -3.98
CA CYS A 48 0.31 16.62 -3.05
C CYS A 48 0.23 17.87 -2.18
N ALA A 49 -0.93 18.18 -1.63
CA ALA A 49 -1.08 19.23 -0.63
C ALA A 49 -0.38 18.83 0.67
N ASP A 50 0.34 19.79 1.28
CA ASP A 50 1.17 19.53 2.48
C ASP A 50 0.33 19.11 3.68
N SER A 51 -0.86 19.69 3.80
CA SER A 51 -1.79 19.42 4.89
C SER A 51 -3.24 19.46 4.41
N SER A 52 -4.10 18.78 5.16
CA SER A 52 -5.54 18.83 4.91
C SER A 52 -6.15 20.12 5.44
N GLN A 53 -7.05 20.73 4.65
CA GLN A 53 -7.81 21.92 5.07
C GLN A 53 -8.80 21.62 6.21
N VAL A 54 -9.17 20.34 6.38
CA VAL A 54 -10.12 19.88 7.40
C VAL A 54 -9.54 18.65 8.09
N ALA A 55 -9.67 18.57 9.42
CA ALA A 55 -9.27 17.37 10.13
C ALA A 55 -10.06 16.14 9.63
N LEU A 56 -9.38 15.00 9.48
CA LEU A 56 -10.04 13.75 9.13
C LEU A 56 -11.02 13.36 10.26
N PRO A 57 -12.33 13.30 10.00
CA PRO A 57 -13.31 12.97 11.02
C PRO A 57 -13.15 11.52 11.47
N LYS A 58 -13.67 11.22 12.67
CA LYS A 58 -13.63 9.87 13.25
C LYS A 58 -14.26 8.81 12.35
N THR A 59 -15.29 9.19 11.59
CA THR A 59 -15.98 8.30 10.66
C THR A 59 -16.05 8.97 9.29
N LEU A 60 -15.74 8.20 8.25
CA LEU A 60 -15.85 8.60 6.86
C LEU A 60 -16.73 7.60 6.11
N ILE A 61 -17.66 8.12 5.31
CA ILE A 61 -18.57 7.33 4.48
C ILE A 61 -18.49 7.85 3.05
N ALA A 62 -18.42 6.94 2.08
CA ALA A 62 -18.45 7.30 0.66
C ALA A 62 -19.89 7.52 0.17
N HIS A 63 -20.15 8.72 -0.31
CA HIS A 63 -21.40 9.14 -0.94
C HIS A 63 -21.21 9.21 -2.46
N TYR A 64 -21.82 8.26 -3.18
CA TYR A 64 -21.79 8.24 -4.64
C TYR A 64 -22.91 9.10 -5.17
N HIS A 65 -22.55 9.91 -6.17
CA HIS A 65 -23.51 10.38 -7.16
C HIS A 65 -23.46 9.43 -8.35
N LEU A 66 -24.38 9.53 -9.32
CA LEU A 66 -24.59 8.59 -10.44
C LEU A 66 -23.35 8.12 -11.24
N SER A 67 -22.16 8.70 -11.03
CA SER A 67 -20.90 8.30 -11.64
C SER A 67 -19.97 7.62 -10.63
N TYR A 68 -19.50 6.40 -10.94
CA TYR A 68 -18.47 5.69 -10.18
C TYR A 68 -17.10 6.38 -10.18
N ARG A 69 -16.88 7.31 -11.12
CA ARG A 69 -15.57 7.99 -11.29
C ARG A 69 -15.27 9.00 -10.19
N ASN A 70 -16.28 9.60 -9.58
CA ASN A 70 -16.08 10.60 -8.53
C ASN A 70 -17.12 10.40 -7.43
N PHE A 71 -16.67 10.32 -6.19
CA PHE A 71 -17.54 10.25 -5.01
C PHE A 71 -17.05 11.19 -3.92
N HIS A 72 -17.88 11.42 -2.92
CA HIS A 72 -17.53 12.29 -1.80
C HIS A 72 -17.35 11.46 -0.53
N LEU A 73 -16.41 11.84 0.31
CA LEU A 73 -16.25 11.31 1.65
C LEU A 73 -16.83 12.32 2.65
N GLY A 74 -17.67 11.84 3.55
CA GLY A 74 -18.36 12.65 4.57
C GLY A 74 -18.45 11.97 5.92
N ASP A 75 -18.81 12.71 6.95
CA ASP A 75 -18.94 12.25 8.34
C ASP A 75 -20.27 11.55 8.68
N GLY A 76 -21.05 11.19 7.65
CA GLY A 76 -22.38 10.58 7.79
C GLY A 76 -23.54 11.56 7.88
N SER A 77 -23.28 12.86 8.12
CA SER A 77 -24.30 13.92 8.11
C SER A 77 -24.71 14.39 6.70
N ASN A 78 -24.33 13.64 5.65
CA ASN A 78 -24.36 14.03 4.23
C ASN A 78 -23.48 15.24 3.88
N LYS A 79 -22.73 15.79 4.82
CA LYS A 79 -21.71 16.81 4.55
C LYS A 79 -20.58 16.20 3.73
N LYS A 80 -20.32 16.78 2.56
CA LYS A 80 -19.19 16.42 1.69
C LYS A 80 -17.94 17.12 2.22
N ILE A 81 -16.93 16.35 2.61
CA ILE A 81 -15.69 16.88 3.18
C ILE A 81 -14.56 16.77 2.17
N PHE A 82 -14.39 15.58 1.58
CA PHE A 82 -13.39 15.33 0.53
C PHE A 82 -14.07 14.80 -0.73
N ALA A 83 -13.54 15.13 -1.91
CA ALA A 83 -13.79 14.41 -3.13
C ALA A 83 -12.76 13.29 -3.29
N ALA A 84 -13.18 12.18 -3.88
CA ALA A 84 -12.32 11.09 -4.28
C ALA A 84 -12.60 10.73 -5.75
N SER A 85 -11.52 10.57 -6.51
CA SER A 85 -11.58 10.26 -7.94
C SER A 85 -11.04 8.85 -8.17
N VAL A 86 -11.78 8.05 -8.93
CA VAL A 86 -11.43 6.68 -9.30
C VAL A 86 -11.20 6.62 -10.80
N TYR A 87 -10.00 6.22 -11.17
CA TYR A 87 -9.64 5.94 -12.55
C TYR A 87 -9.59 4.42 -12.72
N ALA A 88 -10.55 3.90 -13.48
CA ALA A 88 -10.67 2.49 -13.83
C ALA A 88 -10.72 2.34 -15.36
N GLY A 89 -9.77 1.61 -15.94
CA GLY A 89 -9.80 1.18 -17.36
C GLY A 89 -9.04 2.04 -18.39
N LEU A 90 -9.04 1.55 -19.63
CA LEU A 90 -8.28 2.00 -20.83
C LEU A 90 -8.62 3.42 -21.34
N THR A 91 -9.61 4.11 -20.77
CA THR A 91 -10.18 5.36 -21.34
C THR A 91 -9.91 6.60 -20.49
N GLY A 92 -9.11 6.50 -19.44
CA GLY A 92 -8.61 7.68 -18.72
C GLY A 92 -7.52 8.38 -19.53
N SER A 93 -7.67 9.67 -19.82
CA SER A 93 -6.58 10.47 -20.40
C SER A 93 -5.42 10.55 -19.40
N GLY A 94 -4.34 9.82 -19.68
CA GLY A 94 -3.18 9.60 -18.82
C GLY A 94 -2.74 8.14 -18.89
N VAL A 95 -1.46 7.83 -18.67
CA VAL A 95 -0.90 6.49 -18.91
C VAL A 95 -1.60 5.43 -18.02
N ASN A 96 -2.64 4.77 -18.54
CA ASN A 96 -3.11 3.41 -18.21
C ASN A 96 -2.84 2.92 -16.76
N ARG A 97 -3.42 3.53 -15.72
CA ARG A 97 -3.27 3.03 -14.35
C ARG A 97 -4.57 3.08 -13.56
N LEU A 98 -4.92 1.96 -12.92
CA LEU A 98 -5.93 1.91 -11.87
C LEU A 98 -5.44 2.77 -10.70
N CYS A 99 -6.05 3.94 -10.52
CA CYS A 99 -5.67 4.86 -9.46
C CYS A 99 -6.86 5.48 -8.73
N MET A 100 -6.59 5.90 -7.51
CA MET A 100 -7.46 6.54 -6.53
C MET A 100 -6.81 7.87 -6.16
N LEU A 101 -7.55 8.95 -6.22
CA LEU A 101 -7.13 10.27 -5.72
C LEU A 101 -8.03 10.71 -4.59
N ILE A 102 -7.47 11.31 -3.54
CA ILE A 102 -8.20 12.05 -2.51
C ILE A 102 -7.87 13.52 -2.69
N HIS A 103 -8.87 14.38 -2.79
CA HIS A 103 -8.72 15.81 -2.97
C HIS A 103 -8.83 16.57 -1.64
N ASN A 104 -8.14 17.70 -1.52
CA ASN A 104 -8.10 18.56 -0.33
C ASN A 104 -9.34 19.44 -0.17
N GLY A 105 -10.51 18.85 -0.36
CA GLY A 105 -11.80 19.54 -0.34
C GLY A 105 -12.85 18.76 -1.11
N PRO A 106 -14.11 19.25 -1.15
CA PRO A 106 -15.25 18.53 -1.70
C PRO A 106 -15.29 18.49 -3.25
N SER A 107 -14.31 19.07 -3.94
CA SER A 107 -14.26 19.16 -5.41
C SER A 107 -13.05 18.40 -5.97
N ALA A 108 -13.24 17.74 -7.11
CA ALA A 108 -12.13 17.12 -7.85
C ALA A 108 -11.14 18.14 -8.43
N LYS A 109 -11.45 19.44 -8.35
CA LYS A 109 -10.54 20.55 -8.70
C LYS A 109 -9.63 20.95 -7.53
N ASP A 110 -9.94 20.52 -6.31
CA ASP A 110 -9.10 20.81 -5.15
C ASP A 110 -7.79 20.02 -5.25
N LYS A 111 -6.71 20.59 -4.71
CA LYS A 111 -5.35 19.99 -4.76
C LYS A 111 -5.38 18.57 -4.20
N VAL A 112 -4.69 17.64 -4.82
CA VAL A 112 -4.66 16.23 -4.37
C VAL A 112 -3.96 16.14 -3.00
N LEU A 113 -4.56 15.47 -2.03
CA LEU A 113 -3.95 15.13 -0.73
C LEU A 113 -3.13 13.85 -0.81
N ALA A 114 -3.68 12.85 -1.47
CA ALA A 114 -3.07 11.55 -1.63
C ALA A 114 -3.49 10.92 -2.95
N ALA A 115 -2.57 10.19 -3.57
CA ALA A 115 -2.89 9.34 -4.71
C ALA A 115 -2.41 7.92 -4.43
N ALA A 116 -3.08 6.92 -4.98
CA ALA A 116 -2.58 5.56 -4.94
C ALA A 116 -3.02 4.77 -6.16
N GLY A 117 -2.19 3.83 -6.61
CA GLY A 117 -2.45 3.08 -7.83
C GLY A 117 -1.45 1.96 -8.02
N GLU A 118 -1.63 1.19 -9.09
CA GLU A 118 -0.66 0.15 -9.42
C GLU A 118 0.65 0.75 -9.95
N PRO A 119 1.80 0.30 -9.47
CA PRO A 119 3.10 0.81 -9.91
C PRO A 119 3.42 0.42 -11.37
N TYR A 120 2.89 -0.71 -11.85
CA TYR A 120 3.14 -1.29 -13.16
C TYR A 120 1.87 -2.00 -13.68
N LYS A 121 1.81 -2.30 -14.99
CA LYS A 121 0.82 -3.25 -15.50
C LYS A 121 1.16 -4.62 -14.94
N SER A 122 0.34 -5.14 -14.03
CA SER A 122 0.50 -6.46 -13.43
C SER A 122 -0.50 -7.42 -14.06
N ASP A 123 -0.07 -8.64 -14.38
CA ASP A 123 -0.96 -9.76 -14.69
C ASP A 123 -1.56 -10.24 -13.36
N ASP A 124 -2.49 -9.45 -12.83
CA ASP A 124 -2.86 -9.51 -11.42
C ASP A 124 -3.72 -10.74 -11.10
N THR A 125 -3.19 -11.62 -10.26
CA THR A 125 -4.00 -12.51 -9.43
C THR A 125 -4.36 -11.78 -8.14
N ALA A 126 -5.41 -12.18 -7.43
CA ALA A 126 -5.86 -11.51 -6.19
C ALA A 126 -4.78 -11.43 -5.08
N LEU A 127 -3.69 -12.21 -5.18
CA LEU A 127 -2.58 -12.24 -4.23
C LEU A 127 -1.34 -11.42 -4.68
N THR A 128 -1.32 -10.89 -5.91
CA THR A 128 -0.21 -10.06 -6.42
C THR A 128 -0.44 -8.55 -6.24
N PHE A 129 -1.50 -8.16 -5.53
CA PHE A 129 -1.85 -6.76 -5.32
C PHE A 129 -0.67 -5.97 -4.76
N LYS A 130 -0.25 -4.96 -5.53
CA LYS A 130 0.72 -3.94 -5.13
C LYS A 130 0.17 -2.56 -5.44
N SER A 131 0.18 -1.70 -4.44
CA SER A 131 -0.16 -0.30 -4.58
C SER A 131 1.04 0.55 -4.24
N LEU A 132 1.27 1.54 -5.08
CA LEU A 132 2.14 2.66 -4.83
C LEU A 132 1.28 3.81 -4.33
N ILE A 133 1.77 4.60 -3.38
CA ILE A 133 1.05 5.68 -2.73
C ILE A 133 1.89 6.96 -2.83
N ASN A 134 1.24 8.08 -3.14
CA ASN A 134 1.81 9.41 -3.18
C ASN A 134 1.23 10.28 -2.08
N LEU A 135 2.12 10.97 -1.37
CA LEU A 135 1.81 11.92 -0.31
C LEU A 135 2.75 13.12 -0.41
N SER A 136 2.43 14.21 0.30
CA SER A 136 3.39 15.31 0.51
C SER A 136 4.65 14.76 1.18
N PRO A 137 5.86 15.16 0.79
CA PRO A 137 7.08 14.69 1.45
C PRO A 137 7.23 15.32 2.84
N VAL A 138 7.90 14.60 3.75
CA VAL A 138 8.36 15.17 5.03
C VAL A 138 9.86 15.43 4.97
N SER A 139 10.37 16.30 5.86
CA SER A 139 11.80 16.61 5.93
C SER A 139 12.62 15.33 6.13
N ASN A 140 13.72 15.20 5.37
CA ASN A 140 14.65 14.07 5.39
C ASN A 140 14.04 12.70 5.01
N GLN A 141 12.92 12.68 4.29
CA GLN A 141 12.40 11.43 3.71
C GLN A 141 13.26 10.98 2.52
N GLU A 142 13.69 9.72 2.53
CA GLU A 142 14.53 9.14 1.46
C GLU A 142 13.74 8.81 0.19
N ASN A 143 12.50 8.31 0.34
CA ASN A 143 11.65 7.87 -0.76
C ASN A 143 10.94 9.04 -1.47
N VAL A 144 11.66 10.09 -1.82
CA VAL A 144 11.11 11.29 -2.47
C VAL A 144 11.51 11.33 -3.94
N VAL A 145 10.53 11.43 -4.83
CA VAL A 145 10.74 11.59 -6.26
C VAL A 145 10.52 13.05 -6.64
N LYS A 146 11.46 13.59 -7.44
CA LYS A 146 11.34 14.92 -8.04
C LYS A 146 10.58 14.84 -9.37
N ALA A 147 9.57 15.67 -9.52
CA ALA A 147 8.80 15.86 -10.75
C ALA A 147 8.90 17.33 -11.17
N GLY A 148 10.02 17.70 -11.81
CA GLY A 148 10.39 19.11 -12.00
C GLY A 148 10.85 19.73 -10.68
N ASP A 149 10.31 20.90 -10.33
CA ASP A 149 10.58 21.59 -9.07
C ASP A 149 9.76 21.05 -7.88
N LEU A 150 8.83 20.15 -8.15
CA LEU A 150 7.92 19.58 -7.16
C LEU A 150 8.41 18.22 -6.67
N THR A 151 8.03 17.87 -5.45
CA THR A 151 8.44 16.62 -4.79
C THR A 151 7.24 15.86 -4.24
N VAL A 152 7.32 14.53 -4.34
CA VAL A 152 6.28 13.62 -3.85
C VAL A 152 6.95 12.45 -3.13
N ALA A 153 6.43 12.11 -1.96
CA ALA A 153 6.81 10.88 -1.26
C ALA A 153 6.15 9.67 -1.91
N MET A 154 6.94 8.60 -2.08
CA MET A 154 6.50 7.32 -2.63
C MET A 154 6.49 6.28 -1.51
N GLU A 155 5.31 5.78 -1.15
CA GLU A 155 5.16 4.67 -0.19
C GLU A 155 4.55 3.45 -0.90
N ASP A 156 4.72 2.26 -0.35
CA ASP A 156 4.15 1.03 -0.89
C ASP A 156 3.20 0.33 0.09
N MET A 157 2.27 -0.42 -0.50
CA MET A 157 1.42 -1.37 0.19
C MET A 157 1.26 -2.60 -0.70
N SER A 158 1.52 -3.78 -0.17
CA SER A 158 1.41 -5.03 -0.92
C SER A 158 0.59 -6.05 -0.15
N ALA A 159 -0.20 -6.87 -0.84
CA ALA A 159 -0.88 -7.98 -0.21
C ALA A 159 0.12 -9.04 0.28
N ARG A 160 -0.19 -9.67 1.40
CA ARG A 160 0.51 -10.84 1.95
C ARG A 160 -0.53 -11.81 2.51
N LEU A 161 -0.17 -13.09 2.58
CA LEU A 161 -0.94 -14.11 3.28
C LEU A 161 -0.20 -14.43 4.58
N LEU A 162 -0.91 -14.45 5.72
CA LEU A 162 -0.30 -14.92 6.97
C LEU A 162 -0.06 -16.43 6.91
N GLU A 163 0.74 -16.94 7.85
CA GLU A 163 1.06 -18.37 7.99
C GLU A 163 -0.17 -19.27 8.20
N ASP A 164 -1.33 -18.68 8.52
CA ASP A 164 -2.60 -19.40 8.63
C ASP A 164 -3.23 -19.75 7.26
N ASP A 165 -2.60 -19.31 6.16
CA ASP A 165 -3.05 -19.43 4.76
C ASP A 165 -4.49 -18.94 4.50
N ARG A 166 -5.02 -18.12 5.40
CA ARG A 166 -6.42 -17.68 5.39
C ARG A 166 -6.57 -16.17 5.49
N THR A 167 -5.67 -15.52 6.21
CA THR A 167 -5.76 -14.10 6.50
C THR A 167 -4.90 -13.31 5.52
N VAL A 168 -5.55 -12.60 4.62
CA VAL A 168 -4.90 -11.63 3.74
C VAL A 168 -4.61 -10.36 4.53
N THR A 169 -3.37 -9.86 4.44
CA THR A 169 -2.93 -8.62 5.07
C THR A 169 -2.34 -7.65 4.05
N PHE A 170 -2.36 -6.37 4.40
CA PHE A 170 -1.79 -5.29 3.61
C PHE A 170 -0.95 -4.39 4.52
N PRO A 171 0.34 -4.73 4.74
CA PRO A 171 1.25 -3.88 5.49
C PRO A 171 1.65 -2.63 4.69
N PHE A 172 1.88 -1.53 5.42
CA PHE A 172 2.51 -0.32 4.91
C PHE A 172 3.31 0.35 6.03
N SER A 173 4.22 1.24 5.65
CA SER A 173 4.98 2.07 6.58
C SER A 173 4.79 3.54 6.25
N ILE A 174 4.93 4.41 7.25
CA ILE A 174 4.75 5.85 7.07
C ILE A 174 5.55 6.60 8.13
N LEU A 175 6.27 7.65 7.73
CA LEU A 175 6.89 8.57 8.67
C LEU A 175 5.80 9.37 9.40
N THR A 176 5.85 9.41 10.73
CA THR A 176 4.89 10.14 11.56
C THR A 176 5.58 11.00 12.60
N GLU A 177 4.97 12.13 12.94
CA GLU A 177 5.46 13.02 13.98
C GLU A 177 5.47 12.29 15.34
N ARG A 178 6.56 12.47 16.10
CA ARG A 178 6.62 11.97 17.47
C ARG A 178 5.75 12.85 18.36
N ILE A 179 4.59 12.36 18.78
CA ILE A 179 3.78 13.04 19.80
C ILE A 179 4.55 12.95 21.12
N SER A 180 5.13 14.05 21.60
CA SER A 180 5.63 14.11 22.96
C SER A 180 4.45 13.89 23.90
N LYS A 181 4.55 12.90 24.79
CA LYS A 181 3.60 12.80 25.90
C LYS A 181 3.74 14.11 26.67
N ALA A 182 2.69 14.93 26.65
CA ALA A 182 2.66 16.13 27.46
C ALA A 182 2.87 15.69 28.92
N ASP A 183 3.96 16.15 29.54
CA ASP A 183 4.04 16.13 30.99
C ASP A 183 2.78 16.81 31.54
N THR A 184 2.25 16.26 32.62
CA THR A 184 1.01 16.65 33.33
C THR A 184 1.02 18.10 33.86
N LYS A 185 1.87 18.98 33.33
CA LYS A 185 2.08 20.37 33.72
C LYS A 185 2.17 21.33 32.53
N GLY A 186 1.30 21.18 31.52
CA GLY A 186 0.86 22.27 30.65
C GLY A 186 1.92 23.13 29.93
N LYS A 187 3.19 22.74 29.90
CA LYS A 187 4.24 23.38 29.11
C LYS A 187 4.38 22.60 27.83
N ARG A 188 3.82 23.16 26.75
CA ARG A 188 4.06 22.72 25.39
C ARG A 188 5.51 23.04 25.07
N GLU A 189 6.42 22.12 25.38
CA GLU A 189 7.79 22.20 24.92
C GLU A 189 7.77 21.87 23.43
N GLU A 190 7.93 22.89 22.59
CA GLU A 190 8.18 22.75 21.14
C GLU A 190 9.55 22.09 20.96
N THR A 191 9.61 20.79 21.25
CA THR A 191 10.69 19.97 20.73
C THR A 191 10.46 19.87 19.23
N ASN A 192 11.51 20.12 18.45
CA ASN A 192 11.58 19.75 17.03
C ASN A 192 11.19 18.27 16.93
N GLY A 193 9.90 18.02 16.66
CA GLY A 193 9.30 16.69 16.71
C GLY A 193 9.86 15.88 15.55
N GLY A 194 10.92 15.12 15.81
CA GLY A 194 11.49 14.22 14.81
C GLY A 194 10.42 13.27 14.26
N PHE A 195 10.52 12.96 12.97
CA PHE A 195 9.71 11.91 12.36
C PHE A 195 10.25 10.55 12.78
N HIS A 196 9.36 9.59 12.99
CA HIS A 196 9.71 8.19 13.17
C HIS A 196 8.93 7.33 12.18
N LEU A 197 9.55 6.24 11.71
CA LEU A 197 8.88 5.28 10.86
C LEU A 197 7.92 4.44 11.70
N ALA A 198 6.64 4.54 11.38
CA ALA A 198 5.59 3.72 11.98
C ALA A 198 5.12 2.66 10.99
N HIS A 199 4.92 1.44 11.48
CA HIS A 199 4.49 0.30 10.69
C HIS A 199 3.05 -0.05 11.01
N PHE A 200 2.27 -0.33 9.98
CA PHE A 200 0.86 -0.67 10.11
C PHE A 200 0.51 -1.86 9.22
N GLU A 201 -0.55 -2.57 9.59
CA GLU A 201 -1.07 -3.69 8.81
C GLU A 201 -2.59 -3.72 8.83
N TRP A 202 -3.21 -3.67 7.64
CA TRP A 202 -4.60 -4.05 7.48
C TRP A 202 -4.71 -5.57 7.50
N ARG A 203 -5.61 -6.12 8.30
CA ARG A 203 -5.95 -7.56 8.31
C ARG A 203 -7.40 -7.75 7.93
N MET A 204 -7.68 -8.69 7.03
CA MET A 204 -9.04 -9.10 6.73
C MET A 204 -9.70 -9.65 8.00
N THR A 205 -10.93 -9.21 8.28
CA THR A 205 -11.71 -9.69 9.42
C THR A 205 -12.41 -10.99 9.06
N ALA A 206 -12.34 -11.99 9.94
CA ALA A 206 -13.03 -13.25 9.74
C ALA A 206 -14.55 -13.02 9.66
N LYS A 207 -15.23 -13.69 8.71
CA LYS A 207 -16.67 -13.49 8.46
C LYS A 207 -17.56 -13.60 9.71
N VAL A 208 -17.18 -14.46 10.65
CA VAL A 208 -17.91 -14.67 11.91
C VAL A 208 -17.80 -13.50 12.89
N GLU A 209 -16.76 -12.67 12.77
CA GLU A 209 -16.56 -11.47 13.59
C GLU A 209 -17.25 -10.23 13.04
N ILE A 210 -17.68 -10.25 11.76
CA ILE A 210 -18.29 -9.11 11.10
C ILE A 210 -19.73 -8.92 11.63
N LEU A 211 -19.93 -7.82 12.37
CA LEU A 211 -21.22 -7.51 12.99
C LEU A 211 -22.23 -6.94 11.99
N ASP A 212 -21.78 -6.03 11.12
CA ASP A 212 -22.65 -5.39 10.14
C ASP A 212 -22.67 -6.18 8.83
N LYS A 213 -23.69 -7.03 8.68
CA LYS A 213 -23.88 -7.86 7.48
C LYS A 213 -24.09 -7.03 6.21
N ASN A 214 -24.48 -5.76 6.32
CA ASN A 214 -24.55 -4.88 5.16
C ASN A 214 -23.16 -4.47 4.65
N TYR A 215 -22.11 -4.63 5.45
CA TYR A 215 -20.73 -4.35 5.09
C TYR A 215 -19.88 -5.61 5.30
N ALA A 216 -20.20 -6.64 4.53
CA ALA A 216 -19.65 -8.00 4.69
C ALA A 216 -18.14 -8.13 4.37
N HIS A 217 -17.48 -7.06 3.94
CA HIS A 217 -16.03 -7.01 3.75
C HIS A 217 -15.47 -5.99 4.73
N GLU A 218 -14.72 -6.47 5.73
CA GLU A 218 -14.17 -5.63 6.80
C GLU A 218 -12.68 -5.91 6.99
N TYR A 219 -11.90 -4.86 7.19
CA TYR A 219 -10.48 -4.93 7.53
C TYR A 219 -10.22 -4.07 8.76
N LYS A 220 -9.36 -4.57 9.64
CA LYS A 220 -8.91 -3.90 10.86
C LYS A 220 -7.45 -3.49 10.67
N LEU A 221 -7.12 -2.24 10.99
CA LEU A 221 -5.77 -1.70 10.92
C LEU A 221 -5.10 -1.82 12.29
N PHE A 222 -3.91 -2.40 12.32
CA PHE A 222 -3.11 -2.54 13.54
C PHE A 222 -1.80 -1.76 13.41
N ARG A 223 -1.34 -1.17 14.52
CA ARG A 223 0.05 -0.70 14.65
C ARG A 223 0.94 -1.93 14.90
N LEU A 224 2.00 -2.07 14.13
CA LEU A 224 3.01 -3.10 14.36
C LEU A 224 4.08 -2.54 15.30
N GLN A 225 4.46 -3.31 16.31
CA GLN A 225 5.62 -2.98 17.13
C GLN A 225 6.90 -3.19 16.32
N PRO A 226 7.94 -2.36 16.50
CA PRO A 226 9.24 -2.64 15.92
C PRO A 226 9.68 -4.07 16.25
N PRO A 227 10.31 -4.80 15.31
CA PRO A 227 10.82 -6.12 15.61
C PRO A 227 11.78 -6.03 16.80
N SER A 228 11.47 -6.75 17.89
CA SER A 228 12.47 -6.98 18.94
C SER A 228 13.62 -7.78 18.33
N ALA A 229 14.81 -7.76 18.96
CA ALA A 229 16.03 -8.43 18.49
C ALA A 229 15.90 -9.95 18.21
N ILE A 230 14.73 -10.55 18.47
CA ILE A 230 14.39 -11.96 18.29
C ILE A 230 13.49 -12.18 17.05
N GLY A 231 13.31 -11.17 16.18
CA GLY A 231 12.91 -11.42 14.78
C GLY A 231 11.42 -11.60 14.50
N SER A 232 10.51 -11.01 15.29
CA SER A 232 9.09 -10.91 14.92
C SER A 232 8.50 -9.56 15.33
N SER A 233 7.80 -8.90 14.40
CA SER A 233 6.99 -7.72 14.72
C SER A 233 5.62 -8.19 15.21
N VAL A 234 5.32 -7.95 16.48
CA VAL A 234 4.03 -8.30 17.06
C VAL A 234 3.06 -7.14 16.81
N ALA A 235 1.89 -7.41 16.22
CA ALA A 235 0.84 -6.42 16.10
C ALA A 235 0.28 -6.08 17.48
N SER A 236 -0.08 -4.82 17.70
CA SER A 236 -0.92 -4.44 18.84
C SER A 236 -2.21 -5.25 18.83
N ASP A 237 -2.72 -5.65 19.99
CA ASP A 237 -4.00 -6.35 20.11
C ASP A 237 -5.20 -5.46 19.72
N LYS A 238 -5.01 -4.14 19.71
CA LYS A 238 -6.06 -3.16 19.44
C LYS A 238 -5.94 -2.56 18.04
N ALA A 239 -7.02 -2.66 17.29
CA ALA A 239 -7.16 -1.98 16.01
C ALA A 239 -7.25 -0.46 16.19
N VAL A 240 -6.54 0.28 15.34
CA VAL A 240 -6.54 1.76 15.33
C VAL A 240 -7.52 2.34 14.31
N ALA A 241 -7.89 1.55 13.30
CA ALA A 241 -8.95 1.89 12.35
C ALA A 241 -9.65 0.63 11.84
N ILE A 242 -10.87 0.80 11.35
CA ILE A 242 -11.68 -0.26 10.72
C ILE A 242 -12.20 0.32 9.42
N THR A 243 -12.09 -0.44 8.32
CA THR A 243 -12.76 -0.12 7.07
C THR A 243 -13.69 -1.27 6.71
N SER A 244 -14.89 -0.94 6.23
CA SER A 244 -15.84 -1.93 5.77
C SER A 244 -16.61 -1.44 4.56
N PHE A 245 -16.94 -2.37 3.65
CA PHE A 245 -17.57 -2.02 2.38
C PHE A 245 -18.51 -3.10 1.84
N LYS A 246 -19.40 -2.64 0.97
CA LYS A 246 -20.32 -3.45 0.16
C LYS A 246 -19.63 -3.82 -1.15
N ARG A 247 -19.74 -5.08 -1.56
CA ARG A 247 -19.58 -5.45 -2.96
C ARG A 247 -20.81 -4.99 -3.74
N LEU A 248 -20.56 -4.30 -4.86
CA LEU A 248 -21.36 -3.70 -5.95
C LEU A 248 -22.91 -3.72 -6.03
N VAL A 249 -23.69 -4.27 -5.09
CA VAL A 249 -25.16 -4.23 -5.15
C VAL A 249 -25.79 -2.93 -4.64
N SER A 250 -25.01 -2.02 -4.04
CA SER A 250 -25.50 -0.71 -3.59
C SER A 250 -24.41 0.36 -3.76
N LEU A 251 -24.61 1.25 -4.72
CA LEU A 251 -23.72 2.41 -4.92
C LEU A 251 -23.88 3.45 -3.80
N THR A 252 -24.95 3.45 -3.02
CA THR A 252 -25.07 4.38 -1.89
C THR A 252 -24.35 3.84 -0.66
N LYS A 253 -23.45 4.64 -0.08
CA LYS A 253 -22.71 4.32 1.16
C LYS A 253 -21.93 3.00 1.06
N SER A 254 -21.30 2.73 -0.08
CA SER A 254 -20.62 1.45 -0.31
C SER A 254 -19.34 1.27 0.50
N PHE A 255 -18.75 2.34 1.02
CA PHE A 255 -17.52 2.34 1.83
C PHE A 255 -17.71 3.12 3.12
N LYS A 256 -17.17 2.58 4.22
CA LYS A 256 -17.16 3.17 5.54
C LYS A 256 -15.79 2.96 6.18
N MET A 257 -15.24 3.99 6.81
CA MET A 257 -14.03 3.93 7.60
C MET A 257 -14.26 4.57 8.97
N VAL A 258 -13.71 3.97 10.01
CA VAL A 258 -13.79 4.44 11.40
C VAL A 258 -12.39 4.42 12.02
N PHE A 259 -11.95 5.54 12.57
CA PHE A 259 -10.75 5.61 13.41
C PHE A 259 -11.14 5.31 14.87
N VAL A 260 -10.55 4.26 15.45
CA VAL A 260 -10.94 3.70 16.76
C VAL A 260 -10.11 4.28 17.90
N ASP A 261 -8.81 4.45 17.68
CA ASP A 261 -7.81 4.88 18.67
C ASP A 261 -7.76 6.41 18.87
N VAL A 262 -8.91 7.07 18.75
CA VAL A 262 -8.98 8.54 18.76
C VAL A 262 -9.86 9.01 19.89
N GLU A 263 -9.23 9.33 21.02
CA GLU A 263 -9.87 10.01 22.16
C GLU A 263 -10.04 11.52 21.89
N ALA A 264 -9.19 12.13 21.05
CA ALA A 264 -9.22 13.55 20.75
C ALA A 264 -9.88 13.84 19.39
N GLN A 265 -11.02 14.53 19.44
CA GLN A 265 -11.81 14.97 18.29
C GLN A 265 -11.05 15.95 17.37
N TYR A 266 -9.90 16.47 17.81
CA TYR A 266 -9.08 17.47 17.10
C TYR A 266 -7.59 17.29 17.44
N GLY A 267 -6.88 16.45 16.70
CA GLY A 267 -5.42 16.45 16.61
C GLY A 267 -5.01 16.84 15.20
N PRO A 268 -3.88 17.58 14.99
CA PRO A 268 -3.42 17.95 13.67
C PRO A 268 -3.28 16.69 12.80
N ALA A 269 -3.63 16.84 11.53
CA ALA A 269 -3.75 15.81 10.51
C ALA A 269 -2.66 14.74 10.58
N GLU A 270 -2.87 13.71 11.39
CA GLU A 270 -1.86 12.68 11.54
C GLU A 270 -1.67 12.01 10.19
N ARG A 271 -0.47 12.15 9.62
CA ARG A 271 -0.12 11.63 8.30
C ARG A 271 -0.50 10.15 8.10
N TRP A 272 -0.43 9.37 9.18
CA TRP A 272 -0.87 7.97 9.19
C TRP A 272 -2.37 7.79 8.92
N ARG A 273 -3.24 8.74 9.32
CA ARG A 273 -4.68 8.67 9.04
C ARG A 273 -4.98 8.87 7.57
N LEU A 274 -4.28 9.80 6.92
CA LEU A 274 -4.39 9.98 5.47
C LEU A 274 -3.88 8.73 4.74
N MET A 275 -2.75 8.17 5.18
CA MET A 275 -2.22 6.90 4.67
C MET A 275 -3.22 5.75 4.85
N ALA A 276 -3.82 5.63 6.04
CA ALA A 276 -4.85 4.63 6.33
C ALA A 276 -6.08 4.80 5.43
N LEU A 277 -6.52 6.04 5.18
CA LEU A 277 -7.67 6.31 4.31
C LEU A 277 -7.39 5.94 2.85
N ILE A 278 -6.27 6.39 2.27
CA ILE A 278 -5.95 6.10 0.86
C ILE A 278 -5.71 4.60 0.64
N THR A 279 -5.07 3.92 1.60
CA THR A 279 -4.86 2.46 1.54
C THR A 279 -6.16 1.68 1.66
N ALA A 280 -7.05 2.04 2.60
CA ALA A 280 -8.38 1.45 2.72
C ALA A 280 -9.21 1.60 1.44
N LEU A 281 -9.17 2.78 0.81
CA LEU A 281 -9.83 3.02 -0.47
C LEU A 281 -9.22 2.20 -1.61
N ARG A 282 -7.89 1.98 -1.64
CA ARG A 282 -7.29 1.09 -2.64
C ARG A 282 -7.63 -0.37 -2.44
N ILE A 283 -7.66 -0.85 -1.20
CA ILE A 283 -8.16 -2.21 -0.88
C ILE A 283 -9.59 -2.35 -1.41
N TRP A 284 -10.45 -1.38 -1.11
CA TRP A 284 -11.82 -1.36 -1.63
C TRP A 284 -11.84 -1.38 -3.17
N GLN A 285 -11.09 -0.51 -3.86
CA GLN A 285 -11.03 -0.52 -5.34
C GLN A 285 -10.53 -1.86 -5.90
N HIS A 286 -9.52 -2.47 -5.27
CA HIS A 286 -8.99 -3.77 -5.68
C HIS A 286 -10.03 -4.89 -5.53
N GLU A 287 -10.72 -4.96 -4.40
CA GLU A 287 -11.79 -5.94 -4.15
C GLU A 287 -12.94 -5.81 -5.14
N GLN A 288 -13.26 -4.58 -5.58
CA GLN A 288 -14.28 -4.32 -6.58
C GLN A 288 -13.82 -4.80 -7.97
N THR A 289 -12.57 -4.56 -8.37
CA THR A 289 -12.04 -5.00 -9.66
C THR A 289 -11.86 -6.52 -9.74
N SER A 290 -11.38 -7.16 -8.67
CA SER A 290 -11.18 -8.62 -8.63
C SER A 290 -12.51 -9.37 -8.78
N PHE A 291 -13.62 -8.82 -8.28
CA PHE A 291 -14.96 -9.36 -8.50
C PHE A 291 -15.39 -9.33 -9.97
N TYR A 292 -15.12 -8.22 -10.68
CA TYR A 292 -15.43 -8.12 -12.11
C TYR A 292 -14.60 -9.07 -12.96
N SER A 293 -13.30 -9.18 -12.69
CA SER A 293 -12.42 -10.12 -13.40
C SER A 293 -12.89 -11.58 -13.21
N SER A 294 -13.30 -11.95 -11.99
CA SER A 294 -13.82 -13.30 -11.73
C SER A 294 -15.14 -13.59 -12.46
N ASN A 295 -16.07 -12.64 -12.55
CA ASN A 295 -17.35 -12.85 -13.24
C ASN A 295 -17.21 -12.79 -14.77
N ALA A 296 -16.32 -11.95 -15.30
CA ALA A 296 -16.04 -11.89 -16.73
C ALA A 296 -15.42 -13.20 -17.25
N MET A 297 -14.64 -13.92 -16.42
CA MET A 297 -14.15 -15.27 -16.73
C MET A 297 -15.24 -16.35 -16.69
N VAL A 298 -16.28 -16.17 -15.86
CA VAL A 298 -17.44 -17.09 -15.82
C VAL A 298 -18.35 -16.88 -17.04
N GLU A 299 -18.50 -15.66 -17.54
CA GLU A 299 -19.30 -15.40 -18.76
C GLU A 299 -18.61 -15.82 -20.06
N THR A 300 -17.27 -15.81 -20.12
CA THR A 300 -16.52 -16.26 -21.30
C THR A 300 -16.40 -17.78 -21.42
N THR A 301 -16.62 -18.52 -20.34
CA THR A 301 -16.70 -19.99 -20.37
C THR A 301 -18.09 -20.53 -20.72
N GLY A 302 -19.11 -19.65 -20.81
CA GLY A 302 -20.48 -20.01 -21.20
C GLY A 302 -20.80 -19.86 -22.70
N LYS A 303 -19.82 -19.50 -23.55
CA LYS A 303 -19.99 -19.36 -25.01
C LYS A 303 -19.04 -20.26 -25.80
N CYS A 304 -19.06 -21.55 -25.47
CA CYS A 304 -18.71 -22.61 -26.41
C CYS A 304 -19.84 -23.64 -26.34
N VAL A 305 -20.82 -23.51 -27.25
CA VAL A 305 -21.70 -24.60 -27.68
C VAL A 305 -21.40 -24.82 -29.15
#